data_AF-A0ABD0PCY2-F1
#
_entry.id   AF-A0ABD0PCY2-F1
#
_cell.length_a   1.000
_cell.length_b   1.000
_cell.length_c   1.000
_cell.angle_alpha   90.00
_cell.angle_beta   90.00
_cell.angle_gamma   90.00
#
_symmetry.space_group_name_H-M   'P 1'
#
loop_
_entity.id
_entity.type
_entity.pdbx_description
1 polymer ?
#
loop_
_entity_poly.entity_id
_entity_poly.type
_entity_poly.pdbx_seq_one_letter_code
_entity_poly.pdbx_strand_id
1 'polypeptide(L)' 'SQIADAVAQGAVIVRGGKRLEGSFMQPTLLSNVSNDMLCMQEETFGPLIPVVK' A
#
# COMPACT_ATOMS: atom_id res chain seq x y z
N SER A 1 -0.64 -8.57 -2.55
CA SER A 1 0.20 -7.67 -1.74
C SER A 1 -0.73 -6.75 -0.96
N GLN A 2 -0.31 -6.21 0.19
CA GLN A 2 -1.09 -5.24 0.95
C GLN A 2 -1.55 -4.04 0.09
N ILE A 3 -0.74 -3.63 -0.91
CA ILE A 3 -1.12 -2.59 -1.89
C ILE A 3 -2.30 -3.01 -2.78
N ALA A 4 -2.27 -4.23 -3.33
CA ALA A 4 -3.32 -4.71 -4.22
C ALA A 4 -4.65 -4.89 -3.48
N ASP A 5 -4.60 -5.36 -2.24
CA ASP A 5 -5.76 -5.45 -1.35
C ASP A 5 -6.37 -4.06 -1.11
N ALA A 6 -5.57 -3.10 -0.64
CA ALA A 6 -6.05 -1.76 -0.36
C ALA A 6 -6.67 -1.10 -1.61
N VAL A 7 -6.05 -1.25 -2.79
CA VAL A 7 -6.59 -0.71 -4.05
C VAL A 7 -7.90 -1.39 -4.45
N ALA A 8 -8.04 -2.70 -4.25
CA ALA A 8 -9.30 -3.41 -4.51
C ALA A 8 -10.43 -2.94 -3.58
N GLN A 9 -10.08 -2.46 -2.38
CA GLN A 9 -11.00 -1.90 -1.39
C GLN A 9 -11.20 -0.36 -1.54
N GLY A 10 -10.63 0.25 -2.58
CA GLY A 10 -10.86 1.67 -2.90
C GLY A 10 -9.78 2.65 -2.41
N ALA A 11 -8.65 2.16 -1.89
CA ALA A 11 -7.48 3.01 -1.67
C ALA A 11 -6.88 3.49 -3.00
N VAL A 12 -6.22 4.64 -2.96
CA VAL A 12 -5.61 5.27 -4.14
C VAL A 12 -4.10 5.31 -3.96
N ILE A 13 -3.37 4.81 -4.96
CA ILE A 13 -1.92 4.99 -5.06
C ILE A 13 -1.64 6.44 -5.46
N VAL A 14 -1.15 7.24 -4.51
CA VAL A 14 -0.73 8.63 -4.76
C VAL A 14 0.64 8.66 -5.43
N ARG A 15 1.54 7.77 -5.00
CA ARG A 15 2.90 7.64 -5.55
C ARG A 15 3.40 6.21 -5.39
N GLY A 16 4.25 5.76 -6.32
CA GLY A 16 4.91 4.46 -6.25
C GLY A 16 4.01 3.31 -6.70
N GLY A 17 4.00 2.22 -5.93
CA GLY A 17 3.14 1.05 -6.15
C GLY A 17 3.67 0.04 -7.17
N LYS A 18 4.87 0.24 -7.73
CA LYS A 18 5.47 -0.66 -8.72
C LYS A 18 6.67 -1.41 -8.18
N ARG A 19 6.75 -2.68 -8.56
CA ARG A 19 7.95 -3.50 -8.38
C ARG A 19 9.00 -3.09 -9.42
N LEU A 20 10.25 -3.06 -8.99
CA LEU A 20 11.41 -2.81 -9.85
C LEU A 20 12.13 -4.14 -10.10
N GLU A 21 13.28 -4.11 -10.78
CA GLU A 21 14.06 -5.33 -11.04
C GLU A 21 14.49 -6.02 -9.75
N GLY A 22 14.53 -7.36 -9.75
CA GLY A 22 14.91 -8.16 -8.59
C GLY A 22 14.00 -7.99 -7.36
N SER A 23 14.62 -7.67 -6.21
CA SER A 23 13.95 -7.50 -4.91
C SER A 23 13.64 -6.04 -4.57
N PHE A 24 13.73 -5.13 -5.55
CA PHE A 24 13.46 -3.70 -5.33
C PHE A 24 11.97 -3.37 -5.51
N MET A 25 11.49 -2.43 -4.69
CA MET A 25 10.10 -1.93 -4.70
C MET A 25 10.11 -0.41 -4.57
N GLN A 26 9.24 0.28 -5.32
CA GLN A 26 9.09 1.73 -5.15
C GLN A 26 8.47 2.07 -3.78
N PRO A 27 8.95 3.13 -3.10
CA PRO A 27 8.22 3.72 -1.98
C PRO A 27 6.80 4.08 -2.39
N THR A 28 5.82 3.57 -1.66
CA THR A 28 4.40 3.64 -2.04
C THR A 28 3.62 4.44 -1.00
N LEU A 29 2.87 5.43 -1.48
CA LEU A 29 1.94 6.22 -0.68
C LEU A 29 0.52 5.85 -1.07
N LEU A 30 -0.25 5.34 -0.13
CA LEU A 30 -1.68 5.12 -0.28
C LEU A 30 -2.47 6.20 0.44
N SER A 31 -3.55 6.65 -0.19
CA SER A 31 -4.58 7.50 0.43
C SER A 31 -5.94 6.81 0.37
N ASN A 32 -6.92 7.34 1.11
CA ASN A 32 -8.25 6.75 1.23
C ASN A 32 -8.20 5.31 1.80
N VAL A 33 -7.29 5.08 2.75
CA VAL A 33 -7.16 3.79 3.44
C VAL A 33 -8.15 3.73 4.59
N SER A 34 -8.83 2.58 4.76
CA SER A 34 -9.66 2.27 5.92
C SER A 34 -8.99 1.24 6.83
N ASN A 35 -9.47 1.11 8.07
CA ASN A 35 -8.95 0.13 9.04
C ASN A 35 -9.24 -1.34 8.62
N ASP A 36 -10.13 -1.55 7.66
CA ASP A 36 -10.48 -2.89 7.16
C ASP A 36 -9.47 -3.45 6.14
N MET A 37 -8.53 -2.61 5.68
CA MET A 37 -7.51 -3.02 4.69
C MET A 37 -6.34 -3.75 5.37
N LEU A 38 -5.74 -4.74 4.70
CA LEU A 38 -4.66 -5.56 5.26
C LEU A 38 -3.45 -4.73 5.70
N CYS A 39 -3.15 -3.62 5.02
CA CYS A 39 -2.06 -2.72 5.41
C CYS A 39 -2.28 -2.03 6.78
N MET A 40 -3.50 -2.05 7.32
CA MET A 40 -3.85 -1.52 8.64
C MET A 40 -4.00 -2.61 9.71
N GLN A 41 -4.13 -3.88 9.31
CA GLN A 41 -4.33 -5.02 10.23
C GLN A 41 -3.05 -5.83 10.43
N GLU A 42 -2.17 -5.84 9.43
CA GLU A 42 -0.92 -6.59 9.44
C GLU A 42 0.27 -5.63 9.32
N GLU A 43 1.39 -6.00 9.94
CA GLU A 43 2.63 -5.24 9.84
C GLU A 43 3.09 -5.18 8.38
N THR A 44 3.44 -3.97 7.93
CA THR A 44 3.96 -3.73 6.60
C THR A 44 5.49 -3.83 6.61
N PHE A 45 6.05 -4.88 6.01
CA PHE A 45 7.51 -5.10 5.89
C PHE A 45 8.11 -4.52 4.58
N GLY A 46 7.44 -3.57 3.95
CA GLY A 46 7.88 -2.93 2.71
C GLY A 46 7.80 -1.41 2.78
N PRO A 47 8.32 -0.69 1.78
CA PRO A 47 8.31 0.77 1.77
C PRO A 47 6.93 1.30 1.39
N LEU A 48 5.94 1.10 2.26
CA LEU A 48 4.55 1.49 2.07
C LEU A 48 4.10 2.35 3.26
N ILE A 49 3.51 3.50 2.96
CA ILE A 49 2.87 4.40 3.93
C ILE A 49 1.37 4.50 3.58
N PRO A 50 0.49 3.94 4.42
CA PRO A 50 -0.95 4.18 4.34
C PRO A 50 -1.34 5.47 5.07
N VAL A 51 -2.15 6.31 4.42
CA VAL A 51 -2.80 7.47 5.06
C VAL A 51 -4.28 7.14 5.28
N VAL A 52 -4.64 6.99 6.54
CA VAL A 52 -5.99 6.67 7.00
C VAL A 52 -6.87 7.92 6.94
N LYS A 53 -8.14 7.74 6.57
CA LYS A 53 -9.17 8.78 6.62
C LYS A 53 -9.82 8.89 8.00
#